data_AF-A0A1G8SEL6-F1
#
_entry.id   AF-A0A1G8SEL6-F1
#
_cell.length_a   1.000
_cell.length_b   1.000
_cell.length_c   1.000
_cell.angle_alpha   90.00
_cell.angle_beta   90.00
_cell.angle_gamma   90.00
#
_symmetry.space_group_name_H-M   'P 1'
#
loop_
_entity.id
_entity.type
_entity.pdbx_description
1 polymer ?
#
loop_
_entity_poly.entity_id
_entity_poly.type
_entity_poly.pdbx_seq_one_letter_code
_entity_poly.pdbx_strand_id
1 'polypeptide(L)'
;MELDAARPDAARLDIVVSGLASDAHTWNLVYLQLVLEEMGHRVTNLGACVPDGLLTSRCGQAAPDLVVLSSVNGHGFQDARRVIGPLRARLACTPVVVGGKLGVDGTGGHAEALLAAGFDAVFENADAIAAFRGYVERLAAGVRS
;
A
#
# COMPACT_ATOMS: atom_id res chain seq x y z
N MET A 1 23.78 3.25 32.99
CA MET A 1 24.25 2.68 31.72
C MET A 1 23.34 1.49 31.42
N GLU A 2 22.12 1.79 31.00
CA GLU A 2 21.20 0.76 30.53
C GLU A 2 21.67 0.34 29.15
N LEU A 3 21.91 -0.96 29.00
CA LEU A 3 22.19 -1.57 27.71
C LEU A 3 20.90 -1.51 26.89
N ASP A 4 20.88 -0.62 25.90
CA ASP A 4 19.87 -0.58 24.86
C ASP A 4 19.88 -1.96 24.19
N ALA A 5 18.86 -2.77 24.50
CA ALA A 5 18.69 -4.06 23.87
C ALA A 5 18.54 -3.79 22.37
N ALA A 6 19.55 -4.18 21.59
CA ALA A 6 19.57 -4.02 20.15
C ALA A 6 18.20 -4.41 19.58
N ARG A 7 17.43 -3.41 19.10
CA ARG A 7 16.23 -3.68 18.32
C ARG A 7 16.65 -4.65 17.21
N PRO A 8 15.92 -5.76 17.00
CA PRO A 8 16.21 -6.60 15.84
C PRO A 8 16.26 -5.69 14.62
N ASP A 9 17.36 -5.77 13.86
CA ASP A 9 17.55 -4.92 12.68
C ASP A 9 16.35 -5.16 11.75
N ALA A 10 15.57 -4.11 11.50
CA ALA A 10 14.30 -4.24 10.81
C ALA A 10 14.55 -4.80 9.39
N ALA A 11 13.78 -5.81 8.98
CA ALA A 11 13.98 -6.42 7.69
C ALA A 11 13.72 -5.41 6.57
N ARG A 12 14.61 -5.38 5.58
CA ARG A 12 14.44 -4.57 4.39
C ARG A 12 13.41 -5.22 3.46
N LEU A 13 12.28 -4.56 3.24
CA LEU A 13 11.18 -5.03 2.40
C LEU A 13 11.38 -4.66 0.92
N ASP A 14 10.90 -5.54 0.03
CA ASP A 14 10.65 -5.25 -1.38
C ASP A 14 9.16 -4.83 -1.56
N ILE A 15 8.92 -3.56 -1.89
CA ILE A 15 7.59 -2.95 -1.89
C ILE A 15 7.20 -2.51 -3.30
N VAL A 16 5.98 -2.83 -3.73
CA VAL A 16 5.38 -2.27 -4.94
C VAL A 16 4.48 -1.09 -4.56
N VAL A 17 4.71 0.07 -5.17
CA VAL A 17 3.81 1.23 -5.11
C VAL A 17 3.14 1.39 -6.47
N SER A 18 1.82 1.59 -6.49
CA SER A 18 1.07 1.76 -7.74
C SER A 18 -0.12 2.71 -7.55
N GLY A 19 -0.38 3.51 -8.60
CA GLY A 19 -1.68 4.11 -8.82
C GLY A 19 -2.71 3.09 -9.31
N LEU A 20 -3.95 3.53 -9.45
CA LEU A 20 -5.06 2.77 -10.01
C LEU A 20 -5.40 3.26 -11.43
N ALA A 21 -6.16 2.45 -12.17
CA ALA A 21 -6.36 2.63 -13.61
C ALA A 21 -6.95 4.00 -14.00
N SER A 22 -7.85 4.56 -13.19
CA SER A 22 -8.49 5.85 -13.48
C SER A 22 -7.73 7.07 -12.92
N ASP A 23 -6.64 6.86 -12.18
CA ASP A 23 -5.98 7.92 -11.42
C ASP A 23 -4.66 8.35 -12.04
N ALA A 24 -4.62 9.57 -12.55
CA ALA A 24 -3.45 10.18 -13.19
C ALA A 24 -2.51 10.92 -12.22
N HIS A 25 -2.84 10.97 -10.92
CA HIS A 25 -1.99 11.65 -9.95
C HIS A 25 -0.71 10.87 -9.69
N THR A 26 0.42 11.57 -9.74
CA THR A 26 1.76 10.97 -9.60
C THR A 26 2.47 11.41 -8.32
N TRP A 27 2.16 12.59 -7.79
CA TRP A 27 2.87 13.15 -6.64
C TRP A 27 2.72 12.31 -5.37
N ASN A 28 1.52 11.79 -5.11
CA ASN A 28 1.28 10.82 -4.02
C ASN A 28 2.16 9.58 -4.16
N LEU A 29 2.38 9.09 -5.38
CA LEU A 29 3.20 7.90 -5.64
C LEU A 29 4.69 8.18 -5.42
N VAL A 30 5.18 9.32 -5.93
CA VAL A 30 6.57 9.77 -5.71
C VAL A 30 6.81 10.00 -4.22
N TYR A 31 5.87 10.64 -3.53
CA TYR A 31 5.96 10.88 -2.09
C TYR A 31 6.04 9.57 -1.30
N LEU A 32 5.14 8.61 -1.57
CA LEU A 32 5.16 7.30 -0.92
C LEU A 32 6.46 6.54 -1.19
N GLN A 33 6.97 6.60 -2.42
CA GLN A 33 8.27 6.02 -2.76
C GLN A 33 9.40 6.61 -1.91
N LEU A 34 9.49 7.95 -1.84
CA LEU A 34 10.53 8.62 -1.04
C LEU A 34 10.43 8.25 0.44
N VAL A 35 9.23 8.24 1.02
CA VAL A 35 9.01 7.84 2.42
C VAL A 35 9.49 6.41 2.67
N LEU A 36 9.14 5.48 1.79
CA LEU A 36 9.51 4.06 1.94
C LEU A 36 11.02 3.82 1.72
N GLU A 37 11.63 4.54 0.78
CA GLU A 37 13.08 4.49 0.55
C GLU A 37 13.85 5.10 1.72
N GLU A 38 13.36 6.20 2.31
CA GLU A 38 13.93 6.80 3.53
C GLU A 38 13.81 5.86 4.74
N MET A 39 12.77 5.03 4.79
CA MET A 39 12.63 3.93 5.76
C MET A 39 13.56 2.74 5.47
N GLY A 40 14.36 2.78 4.40
CA GLY A 40 15.36 1.78 4.07
C GLY A 40 14.89 0.67 3.13
N HIS A 41 13.68 0.72 2.60
CA HIS A 41 13.08 -0.34 1.76
C HIS A 41 13.45 -0.23 0.28
N ARG A 42 13.23 -1.29 -0.51
CA ARG A 42 13.24 -1.23 -1.98
C ARG A 42 11.84 -0.91 -2.46
N VAL A 43 11.74 0.03 -3.39
CA VAL A 43 10.45 0.40 -3.98
C VAL A 43 10.47 0.20 -5.49
N THR A 44 9.50 -0.56 -5.98
CA THR A 44 9.14 -0.61 -7.40
C THR A 44 7.86 0.21 -7.59
N ASN A 45 8.00 1.41 -8.15
CA ASN A 45 6.87 2.29 -8.45
C ASN A 45 6.35 2.03 -9.87
N LEU A 46 5.13 1.51 -10.00
CA LEU A 46 4.49 1.21 -11.29
C LEU A 46 3.89 2.45 -11.95
N GLY A 47 3.81 3.58 -11.24
CA GLY A 47 3.27 4.84 -11.74
C GLY A 47 1.76 4.96 -11.63
N ALA A 48 1.22 5.98 -12.30
CA ALA A 48 -0.20 6.31 -12.35
C ALA A 48 -0.90 5.61 -13.53
N CYS A 49 -2.24 5.60 -13.53
CA CYS A 49 -3.07 5.01 -14.59
C CYS A 49 -2.71 3.55 -14.93
N VAL A 50 -2.31 2.75 -13.93
CA VAL A 50 -1.86 1.37 -14.17
C VAL A 50 -3.08 0.48 -14.47
N PRO A 51 -3.15 -0.18 -15.64
CA PRO A 51 -4.23 -1.10 -15.93
C PRO A 51 -4.23 -2.30 -14.98
N ASP A 52 -5.40 -2.77 -14.56
CA ASP A 52 -5.57 -3.86 -13.59
C ASP A 52 -4.81 -5.14 -13.96
N GLY A 53 -4.87 -5.54 -15.24
CA GLY A 53 -4.16 -6.72 -15.73
C GLY A 53 -2.63 -6.56 -15.64
N LEU A 54 -2.13 -5.34 -15.86
CA LEU A 54 -0.71 -5.04 -15.69
C LEU A 54 -0.33 -5.05 -14.21
N LEU A 55 -1.12 -4.39 -13.35
CA LEU A 55 -0.90 -4.37 -11.89
C LEU A 55 -0.79 -5.78 -11.32
N THR A 56 -1.82 -6.60 -11.56
CA THR A 56 -1.90 -7.98 -11.04
C THR A 56 -0.79 -8.87 -11.57
N SER A 57 -0.46 -8.75 -12.87
CA SER A 57 0.64 -9.49 -13.49
C SER A 57 1.99 -9.10 -12.87
N ARG A 58 2.29 -7.80 -12.79
CA ARG A 58 3.55 -7.28 -12.24
C ARG A 58 3.74 -7.66 -10.78
N CYS A 59 2.73 -7.46 -9.92
CA CYS A 59 2.86 -7.83 -8.51
C CYS A 59 3.04 -9.35 -8.34
N GLY A 60 2.34 -10.18 -9.12
CA GLY A 60 2.52 -11.63 -9.05
C GLY A 60 3.89 -12.11 -9.58
N GLN A 61 4.51 -11.39 -10.51
CA GLN A 61 5.86 -11.69 -10.99
C GLN A 61 6.95 -11.23 -10.02
N ALA A 62 6.75 -10.07 -9.39
CA ALA A 62 7.69 -9.51 -8.42
C ALA A 62 7.66 -10.23 -7.07
N ALA A 63 6.50 -10.79 -6.68
CA ALA A 63 6.25 -11.40 -5.37
C ALA A 63 6.75 -10.50 -4.20
N PRO A 64 6.28 -9.24 -4.10
CA PRO A 64 6.77 -8.30 -3.11
C PRO A 64 6.36 -8.69 -1.69
N ASP A 65 7.03 -8.08 -0.71
CA ASP A 65 6.67 -8.17 0.70
C ASP A 65 5.45 -7.28 1.03
N LEU A 66 5.19 -6.25 0.23
CA LEU A 66 4.05 -5.33 0.39
C LEU A 66 3.62 -4.74 -0.95
N VAL A 67 2.30 -4.62 -1.16
CA VAL A 67 1.71 -3.82 -2.24
C VAL A 67 0.98 -2.62 -1.64
N VAL A 68 1.31 -1.43 -2.13
CA VAL A 68 0.72 -0.15 -1.71
C VAL A 68 -0.01 0.47 -2.90
N LEU A 69 -1.34 0.52 -2.81
CA LEU A 69 -2.17 1.18 -3.80
C LEU A 69 -2.51 2.59 -3.32
N SER A 70 -2.32 3.59 -4.16
CA SER A 70 -2.68 4.97 -3.82
C SER A 70 -3.58 5.57 -4.88
N SER A 71 -4.65 6.22 -4.41
CA SER A 71 -5.54 6.99 -5.27
C SER A 71 -6.05 8.22 -4.55
N VAL A 72 -6.11 9.34 -5.26
CA VAL A 72 -6.58 10.64 -4.78
C VAL A 72 -7.60 11.31 -5.70
N ASN A 73 -7.99 10.65 -6.81
CA ASN A 73 -8.98 11.18 -7.75
C ASN A 73 -10.44 11.09 -7.25
N GLY A 74 -10.70 10.43 -6.11
CA GLY A 74 -12.05 10.24 -5.56
C GLY A 74 -12.82 9.05 -6.14
N HIS A 75 -12.22 8.27 -7.06
CA HIS A 75 -12.78 7.03 -7.62
C HIS A 75 -12.04 5.77 -7.14
N GLY A 76 -11.04 5.94 -6.25
CA GLY A 76 -10.18 4.87 -5.76
C GLY A 76 -10.93 3.68 -5.16
N PHE A 77 -12.09 3.90 -4.51
CA PHE A 77 -12.89 2.80 -3.95
C PHE A 77 -13.32 1.78 -5.01
N GLN A 78 -13.82 2.27 -6.16
CA GLN A 78 -14.32 1.42 -7.23
C GLN A 78 -13.18 0.65 -7.90
N ASP A 79 -12.07 1.33 -8.19
CA ASP A 79 -10.90 0.72 -8.79
C ASP A 79 -10.25 -0.31 -7.84
N ALA A 80 -10.12 0.01 -6.55
CA ALA A 80 -9.53 -0.87 -5.55
C ALA A 80 -10.32 -2.18 -5.41
N ARG A 81 -11.66 -2.10 -5.39
CA ARG A 81 -12.53 -3.29 -5.33
C ARG A 81 -12.39 -4.19 -6.55
N ARG A 82 -12.09 -3.63 -7.73
CA ARG A 82 -11.91 -4.38 -8.97
C ARG A 82 -10.62 -5.19 -8.98
N VAL A 83 -9.56 -4.68 -8.35
CA VAL A 83 -8.21 -5.30 -8.39
C VAL A 83 -7.91 -6.23 -7.22
N ILE A 84 -8.57 -6.08 -6.06
CA ILE A 84 -8.19 -6.82 -4.84
C ILE A 84 -8.37 -8.34 -4.97
N GLY A 85 -9.48 -8.80 -5.54
CA GLY A 85 -9.71 -10.23 -5.78
C GLY A 85 -8.63 -10.88 -6.66
N PRO A 86 -8.37 -10.33 -7.86
CA PRO A 86 -7.27 -10.77 -8.72
C PRO A 86 -5.88 -10.70 -8.08
N LEU A 87 -5.60 -9.69 -7.25
CA LEU A 87 -4.35 -9.63 -6.49
C LEU A 87 -4.26 -10.78 -5.48
N ARG A 88 -5.31 -11.03 -4.70
CA ARG A 88 -5.35 -12.12 -3.72
C ARG A 88 -5.15 -13.49 -4.32
N ALA A 89 -5.68 -13.73 -5.52
CA ALA A 89 -5.45 -14.99 -6.24
C ALA A 89 -3.97 -15.24 -6.58
N ARG A 90 -3.14 -14.19 -6.64
CA ARG A 90 -1.70 -14.27 -6.95
C ARG A 90 -0.81 -14.06 -5.72
N LEU A 91 -1.35 -13.43 -4.68
CA LEU A 91 -0.63 -12.87 -3.53
C LEU A 91 -1.38 -13.20 -2.23
N ALA A 92 -1.62 -14.49 -2.00
CA ALA A 92 -2.47 -14.96 -0.90
C ALA A 92 -1.98 -14.50 0.48
N CYS A 93 -0.65 -14.42 0.67
CA CYS A 93 -0.03 -14.09 1.95
C CYS A 93 0.70 -12.74 1.98
N THR A 94 0.76 -12.02 0.85
CA THR A 94 1.43 -10.71 0.75
C THR A 94 0.46 -9.62 1.17
N PRO A 95 0.82 -8.76 2.13
CA PRO A 95 0.02 -7.60 2.47
C PRO A 95 -0.26 -6.69 1.27
N VAL A 96 -1.51 -6.27 1.11
CA VAL A 96 -1.98 -5.29 0.13
C VAL A 96 -2.76 -4.23 0.89
N VAL A 97 -2.30 -2.99 0.78
CA VAL A 97 -2.91 -1.84 1.45
C VAL A 97 -3.33 -0.78 0.43
N VAL A 98 -4.28 0.07 0.81
CA VAL A 98 -4.77 1.15 -0.04
C VAL A 98 -4.95 2.45 0.74
N GLY A 99 -4.70 3.59 0.12
CA GLY A 99 -4.91 4.87 0.78
C GLY A 99 -5.01 6.07 -0.16
N GLY A 100 -5.29 7.22 0.45
CA GLY A 100 -5.51 8.50 -0.21
C GLY A 100 -6.97 8.95 -0.12
N LYS A 101 -7.47 9.61 -1.17
CA LYS A 101 -8.86 10.08 -1.28
C LYS A 101 -9.64 9.13 -2.19
N LEU A 102 -10.28 8.12 -1.58
CA LEU A 102 -10.91 7.01 -2.33
C LEU A 102 -12.36 7.29 -2.75
N GLY A 103 -12.97 8.37 -2.26
CA GLY A 103 -14.32 8.81 -2.60
C GLY A 103 -14.40 10.30 -2.94
N VAL A 104 -15.54 10.70 -3.51
CA VAL A 104 -15.82 12.11 -3.86
C VAL A 104 -16.36 12.92 -2.69
N ASP A 105 -17.02 12.26 -1.73
CA ASP A 105 -17.72 12.89 -0.59
C ASP A 105 -16.79 13.33 0.55
N GLY A 106 -15.47 13.14 0.40
CA GLY A 106 -14.46 13.49 1.40
C GLY A 106 -13.58 12.31 1.81
N THR A 107 -12.92 12.41 2.96
CA THR A 107 -12.07 11.37 3.54
C THR A 107 -12.90 10.38 4.36
N GLY A 108 -12.73 9.07 4.11
CA GLY A 108 -13.29 8.00 4.92
C GLY A 108 -14.58 7.37 4.36
N GLY A 109 -15.09 6.37 5.08
CA GLY A 109 -16.33 5.65 4.73
C GLY A 109 -16.14 4.39 3.88
N HIS A 110 -14.94 4.12 3.39
CA HIS A 110 -14.67 2.95 2.53
C HIS A 110 -13.88 1.84 3.23
N ALA A 111 -13.23 2.16 4.35
CA ALA A 111 -12.32 1.26 5.05
C ALA A 111 -12.93 -0.11 5.35
N GLU A 112 -14.10 -0.17 6.00
CA GLU A 112 -14.75 -1.44 6.36
C GLU A 112 -15.01 -2.32 5.11
N ALA A 113 -15.56 -1.72 4.05
CA ALA A 113 -15.86 -2.44 2.82
C ALA A 113 -14.60 -2.93 2.08
N LEU A 114 -13.52 -2.15 2.09
CA LEU A 114 -12.25 -2.52 1.46
C LEU A 114 -11.50 -3.60 2.26
N LEU A 115 -11.52 -3.52 3.60
CA LEU A 115 -11.00 -4.56 4.46
C LEU A 115 -11.76 -5.88 4.24
N ALA A 116 -13.09 -5.83 4.23
CA ALA A 116 -13.93 -7.00 3.94
C ALA A 116 -13.71 -7.57 2.53
N ALA A 117 -13.28 -6.73 1.56
CA ALA A 117 -12.93 -7.16 0.21
C ALA A 117 -11.55 -7.83 0.11
N GLY A 118 -10.71 -7.74 1.15
CA GLY A 118 -9.44 -8.42 1.25
C GLY A 118 -8.19 -7.51 1.33
N PHE A 119 -8.35 -6.21 1.52
CA PHE A 119 -7.21 -5.35 1.89
C PHE A 119 -6.81 -5.60 3.35
N ASP A 120 -5.51 -5.50 3.65
CA ASP A 120 -5.01 -5.69 5.02
C ASP A 120 -5.06 -4.38 5.83
N ALA A 121 -4.98 -3.23 5.16
CA ALA A 121 -5.13 -1.92 5.78
C ALA A 121 -5.60 -0.86 4.77
N VAL A 122 -6.31 0.15 5.30
CA VAL A 122 -6.85 1.28 4.55
C VAL A 122 -6.47 2.59 5.23
N PHE A 123 -5.91 3.54 4.48
CA PHE A 123 -5.37 4.80 5.00
C PHE A 123 -5.99 6.03 4.30
N GLU A 124 -7.12 6.53 4.84
CA GLU A 124 -7.90 7.65 4.24
C GLU A 124 -7.94 8.93 5.10
N ASN A 125 -7.45 8.88 6.34
CA ASN A 125 -7.64 9.95 7.34
C ASN A 125 -6.43 10.91 7.42
N ALA A 126 -6.56 11.99 8.22
CA ALA A 126 -5.51 13.00 8.37
C ALA A 126 -4.18 12.45 8.93
N ASP A 127 -4.22 11.35 9.68
CA ASP A 127 -3.07 10.63 10.24
C ASP A 127 -2.60 9.46 9.37
N ALA A 128 -3.14 9.30 8.16
CA ALA A 128 -2.91 8.18 7.26
C ALA A 128 -1.41 7.85 7.06
N ILE A 129 -0.57 8.87 6.84
CA ILE A 129 0.86 8.64 6.62
C ILE A 129 1.57 8.16 7.89
N ALA A 130 1.23 8.71 9.06
CA ALA A 130 1.82 8.26 10.32
C ALA A 130 1.41 6.81 10.63
N ALA A 131 0.13 6.49 10.45
CA ALA A 131 -0.39 5.13 10.60
C ALA A 131 0.25 4.15 9.61
N PHE A 132 0.44 4.58 8.34
CA PHE A 132 1.10 3.79 7.31
C PHE A 132 2.56 3.50 7.65
N ARG A 133 3.33 4.49 8.09
CA ARG A 133 4.73 4.28 8.52
C ARG A 133 4.79 3.26 9.66
N GLY A 134 3.93 3.40 10.68
CA GLY A 134 3.85 2.44 11.78
C GLY A 134 3.45 1.03 11.34
N TYR A 135 2.60 0.91 10.31
CA TYR A 135 2.25 -0.39 9.71
C TYR A 135 3.47 -1.05 9.04
N VAL A 136 4.22 -0.29 8.24
CA VAL A 136 5.42 -0.78 7.55
C VAL A 136 6.51 -1.17 8.55
N GLU A 137 6.72 -0.38 9.60
CA GLU A 137 7.66 -0.69 10.68
C GLU A 137 7.32 -2.02 11.39
N ARG A 138 6.04 -2.27 11.69
CA ARG A 138 5.59 -3.56 12.26
C ARG A 138 5.82 -4.72 11.30
N LEU A 139 5.53 -4.52 10.02
CA LEU A 139 5.74 -5.53 8.99
C LEU A 139 7.22 -5.90 8.87
N ALA A 140 8.11 -4.90 8.85
CA ALA A 140 9.56 -5.08 8.81
C ALA A 140 10.12 -5.75 10.08
N ALA A 141 9.47 -5.55 11.23
CA ALA A 141 9.79 -6.25 12.48
C ALA A 141 9.24 -7.70 12.55
N GLY A 142 8.54 -8.17 11.51
CA GLY A 142 7.93 -9.50 11.48
C GLY A 142 6.61 -9.63 12.25
N VAL A 143 6.03 -8.51 12.69
CA VAL A 143 4.74 -8.46 13.38
C VAL A 143 3.63 -8.32 12.35
N ARG A 144 2.98 -9.42 12.00
CA ARG A 144 1.79 -9.41 11.14
C ARG A 144 0.59 -8.88 11.95
N SER A 145 -0.15 -7.92 11.38
CA SER A 145 -1.40 -7.37 11.96
C SER A 145 -2.61 -8.21 11.55
#